data_AF-A0A920VTJ7-F1
#
_entry.id   AF-A0A920VTJ7-F1
#
_cell.length_a   1.000
_cell.length_b   1.000
_cell.length_c   1.000
_cell.angle_alpha   90.00
_cell.angle_beta   90.00
_cell.angle_gamma   90.00
#
_symmetry.space_group_name_H-M   'P 1'
#
loop_
_entity.id
_entity.type
_entity.pdbx_description
1 polymer ?
#
loop_
_entity_poly.entity_id
_entity_poly.type
_entity_poly.pdbx_seq_one_letter_code
_entity_poly.pdbx_strand_id
1 'polypeptide(L)' 'MKKFVYFQKKCNFIVIPFLLLGSQNIFSDTEKKMLILGDSLSAGYGIPSEKQWVKLVQQKLDTDRKKAQIN' A
#
# COMPACT_ATOMS: atom_id res chain seq x y z
N MET A 1 31.28 23.13 34.51
CA MET A 1 30.43 21.94 34.21
C MET A 1 29.08 22.28 33.56
N LYS A 2 28.35 23.35 33.97
CA LYS A 2 27.01 23.68 33.43
C LYS A 2 26.94 23.99 31.92
N LYS A 3 27.99 24.60 31.33
CA LYS A 3 28.07 24.91 29.89
C LYS A 3 28.10 23.66 29.00
N PHE A 4 28.74 22.59 29.46
CA PHE A 4 28.83 21.31 28.75
C PHE A 4 27.47 20.59 28.71
N VAL A 5 26.73 20.64 29.83
CA VAL A 5 25.37 20.08 29.93
C VAL A 5 24.36 20.85 29.06
N TYR A 6 24.51 22.18 28.96
CA TYR A 6 23.68 23.01 28.08
C TYR A 6 23.92 22.71 26.60
N PHE A 7 25.19 22.51 26.21
CA PHE A 7 25.56 22.12 24.85
C PHE A 7 25.00 20.73 24.49
N GLN A 8 25.12 19.76 25.40
CA GLN A 8 24.57 18.42 25.22
C GLN A 8 23.03 18.43 25.09
N LYS A 9 22.32 19.24 25.90
CA LYS A 9 20.86 19.43 25.78
C LYS A 9 20.46 20.07 24.44
N LYS A 10 21.24 21.01 23.93
CA LYS A 10 20.98 21.70 22.66
C LYS A 10 21.14 20.77 21.45
N CYS A 11 22.17 19.92 21.45
CA CYS A 11 22.31 18.86 20.44
C CYS A 11 21.16 17.87 20.52
N ASN A 12 20.78 17.42 21.73
CA ASN A 12 19.67 16.48 21.90
C ASN A 12 18.32 17.06 21.39
N PHE A 13 18.10 18.37 21.55
CA PHE A 13 16.92 19.07 21.04
C PHE A 13 16.80 19.06 19.51
N ILE A 14 17.92 18.93 18.79
CA ILE A 14 17.95 18.87 17.32
C ILE A 14 17.93 17.42 16.84
N VAL A 15 18.68 16.54 17.51
CA VAL A 15 18.85 15.15 17.11
C VAL A 15 17.57 14.34 17.33
N ILE A 16 16.83 14.60 18.42
CA ILE A 16 15.56 13.92 18.71
C ILE A 16 14.53 14.15 17.59
N PRO A 17 14.14 15.39 17.23
CA PRO A 17 13.15 15.59 16.17
C PRO A 17 13.64 15.12 14.79
N PHE A 18 14.95 15.20 14.51
CA PHE A 18 15.52 14.67 13.28
C PHE A 18 15.39 13.14 13.19
N LEU A 19 15.60 12.42 14.30
CA LEU A 19 15.43 10.97 14.37
C LEU A 19 13.97 10.54 14.25
N LEU A 20 13.04 11.32 14.81
CA LEU A 20 11.59 11.09 14.70
C LEU A 20 11.08 11.27 13.26
N LEU A 21 11.59 12.27 12.53
CA LEU A 21 11.20 12.50 11.13
C LEU A 21 11.75 11.43 10.18
N GLY A 22 12.93 10.86 10.46
CA GLY A 22 13.52 9.79 9.66
C GLY A 22 12.87 8.41 9.83
N SER A 23 11.99 8.24 10.83
CA SER A 23 11.35 6.96 11.15
C SER A 23 9.97 6.76 10.51
N GLN A 24 9.55 7.65 9.61
CA GLN A 24 8.30 7.48 8.88
C GLN A 24 8.48 6.37 7.84
N ASN A 25 8.09 5.15 8.24
CA ASN A 25 7.91 4.04 7.33
C ASN A 25 6.83 4.43 6.32
N ILE A 26 7.25 4.86 5.13
CA ILE A 26 6.35 5.00 3.99
C ILE A 26 6.00 3.57 3.58
N PHE A 27 5.02 2.98 4.28
CA PHE A 27 4.36 1.77 3.81
C PHE A 27 3.66 2.14 2.51
N SER A 28 4.39 1.99 1.41
CA SER A 28 3.84 2.17 0.08
C SER A 28 2.83 1.05 -0.13
N ASP A 29 1.56 1.43 -0.08
CA ASP A 29 0.43 0.54 -0.37
C ASP A 29 0.41 0.30 -1.88
N THR A 30 1.38 -0.50 -2.34
CA THR A 30 1.57 -0.83 -3.75
C THR A 30 0.39 -1.66 -4.20
N GLU A 31 -0.38 -1.13 -5.14
CA GLU A 31 -1.47 -1.83 -5.78
C GLU A 31 -0.96 -3.14 -6.40
N LYS A 32 -1.51 -4.26 -5.92
CA LYS A 32 -1.09 -5.59 -6.35
C LYS A 32 -1.76 -5.93 -7.67
N LYS A 33 -0.98 -6.08 -8.74
CA LYS A 33 -1.52 -6.51 -10.04
C LYS A 33 -1.62 -8.04 -10.10
N MET A 34 -2.77 -8.55 -10.49
CA MET A 34 -3.05 -9.97 -10.69
C MET A 34 -3.33 -10.21 -12.17
N LEU A 35 -2.52 -11.03 -12.80
CA LEU A 35 -2.72 -11.43 -14.20
C LEU A 35 -3.57 -12.69 -14.27
N ILE A 36 -4.64 -12.67 -15.07
CA ILE A 36 -5.39 -13.88 -15.39
C ILE A 36 -4.92 -14.43 -16.73
N LEU A 37 -4.20 -15.54 -16.68
CA LEU A 37 -3.88 -16.35 -17.85
C LEU A 37 -5.06 -17.30 -18.09
N GLY A 38 -5.90 -16.98 -19.07
CA GLY A 38 -7.16 -17.69 -19.27
C GLY A 38 -7.52 -17.94 -20.73
N ASP A 39 -8.62 -18.66 -20.91
CA ASP A 39 -9.25 -18.97 -22.19
C ASP A 39 -10.55 -18.16 -22.38
N SER A 40 -11.44 -18.63 -23.26
CA SER A 40 -12.72 -18.01 -23.54
C SER A 40 -13.64 -17.85 -22.32
N LEU A 41 -13.51 -18.68 -21.28
CA LEU A 41 -14.28 -18.56 -20.05
C LEU A 41 -13.82 -17.34 -19.23
N SER A 42 -12.51 -17.08 -19.18
CA SER A 42 -11.96 -15.92 -18.50
C SER A 42 -12.24 -14.61 -19.25
N ALA A 43 -12.30 -14.67 -20.58
CA ALA A 43 -12.78 -13.58 -21.42
C ALA A 43 -14.30 -13.32 -21.26
N GLY A 44 -15.03 -14.30 -20.72
CA GLY A 44 -16.47 -14.25 -20.50
C GLY A 44 -17.28 -14.21 -21.80
N TYR A 45 -16.89 -15.02 -22.79
CA TYR A 45 -17.57 -15.11 -24.07
C TYR A 45 -19.01 -15.63 -23.92
N GLY A 46 -19.98 -14.90 -24.47
CA GLY A 46 -21.40 -15.26 -24.39
C GLY A 46 -22.06 -15.04 -23.02
N ILE A 47 -21.36 -14.43 -22.06
CA ILE A 47 -21.87 -14.15 -20.72
C ILE A 47 -22.03 -12.63 -20.54
N PRO A 48 -23.15 -12.14 -19.98
CA PRO A 48 -23.30 -10.74 -19.60
C PRO A 48 -22.17 -10.30 -18.67
N SER A 49 -21.70 -9.05 -18.84
CA SER A 49 -20.56 -8.51 -18.10
C SER A 49 -20.69 -8.67 -16.58
N GLU A 50 -21.90 -8.51 -16.04
CA GLU A 50 -22.17 -8.58 -14.60
C GLU A 50 -22.00 -10.00 -14.04
N LYS A 51 -22.01 -11.02 -14.90
CA LYS A 51 -21.88 -12.43 -14.53
C LYS A 51 -20.49 -13.01 -14.83
N GLN A 52 -19.60 -12.23 -15.42
CA GLN A 52 -18.22 -12.66 -15.68
C GLN A 52 -17.49 -12.83 -14.35
N TRP A 53 -16.97 -14.02 -14.10
CA TRP A 53 -16.33 -14.34 -12.81
C TRP A 53 -15.13 -13.42 -12.51
N VAL A 54 -14.38 -13.01 -13.54
CA VAL A 54 -13.26 -12.07 -13.40
C VAL A 54 -13.73 -10.74 -12.79
N LYS A 55 -14.87 -10.22 -13.27
CA LYS A 55 -15.48 -8.99 -12.73
C LYS A 55 -16.04 -9.21 -11.33
N LEU A 56 -16.70 -10.34 -11.08
CA LEU A 56 -17.20 -10.67 -9.74
C LEU A 56 -16.06 -10.78 -8.71
N VAL A 57 -14.93 -11.34 -9.11
CA VAL A 57 -13.73 -11.41 -8.25
C VAL A 57 -13.16 -10.01 -8.01
N GLN A 58 -13.04 -9.15 -9.05
CA GLN A 58 -12.60 -7.77 -8.86
C GLN A 58 -13.52 -7.02 -7.88
N GLN A 59 -14.84 -7.11 -8.07
CA GLN A 59 -15.82 -6.49 -7.17
C GLN A 59 -15.69 -6.96 -5.72
N LYS A 60 -15.39 -8.25 -5.52
CA LYS A 60 -15.15 -8.80 -4.17
C LYS A 60 -13.86 -8.26 -3.57
N LEU A 61 -12.78 -8.14 -4.35
CA LEU A 61 -11.51 -7.55 -3.90
C LEU A 61 -11.70 -6.09 -3.48
N ASP A 62 -12.46 -5.33 -4.27
CA ASP A 62 -12.79 -3.93 -3.98
C ASP A 62 -13.62 -3.81 -2.69
N THR A 63 -14.59 -4.71 -2.50
CA THR A 63 -15.43 -4.79 -1.29
C THR A 63 -14.62 -5.11 -0.05
N ASP A 64 -13.67 -6.04 -0.15
CA ASP A 64 -12.77 -6.43 0.95
C ASP A 64 -11.68 -5.39 1.24
N ARG A 65 -11.69 -4.24 0.53
CA ARG A 65 -10.65 -3.19 0.55
C ARG A 65 -9.24 -3.75 0.31
N LYS A 66 -9.14 -4.82 -0.49
CA LYS A 66 -7.86 -5.34 -0.95
C LYS A 66 -7.47 -4.54 -2.17
N LYS A 67 -6.34 -3.81 -2.10
CA LYS A 67 -5.78 -3.09 -3.24
C LYS A 67 -5.12 -4.07 -4.21
N ALA A 68 -5.95 -4.82 -4.92
CA ALA A 68 -5.53 -5.74 -5.97
C ALA A 68 -6.35 -5.51 -7.24
N GLN A 69 -5.66 -5.31 -8.35
CA GLN A 69 -6.26 -5.06 -9.65
C GLN A 69 -5.99 -6.25 -10.57
N ILE A 70 -7.05 -6.83 -11.11
CA ILE A 70 -6.98 -7.85 -12.15
C ILE A 70 -6.73 -7.18 -13.49
N ASN A 71 -5.75 -7.69 -14.23
CA ASN A 71 -5.27 -7.18 -15.51
C ASN A 71 -5.46 -8.22 -16.62
#